data_AF-A0A3N4I4G1-F1
#
_entry.id   AF-A0A3N4I4G1-F1
#
_cell.length_a   1.000
_cell.length_b   1.000
_cell.length_c   1.000
_cell.angle_alpha   90.00
_cell.angle_beta   90.00
_cell.angle_gamma   90.00
#
_symmetry.space_group_name_H-M   'P 1'
#
loop_
_entity.id
_entity.type
_entity.pdbx_description
1 polymer ?
#
loop_
_entity_poly.entity_id
_entity_poly.type
_entity_poly.pdbx_seq_one_letter_code
_entity_poly.pdbx_strand_id
1 'polypeptide(L)' 'SLARMALNCLCIPAMSASAERLFSSTKHTLSDQRSRLGDEVLRAVECLKSWSRAQLIEKDV' A
#
# COMPACT_ATOMS: atom_id res chain seq x y z
N SER A 1 22.93 -19.77 -2.32
CA SER A 1 21.62 -20.45 -2.26
C SER A 1 20.76 -19.93 -3.39
N LEU A 2 20.46 -20.79 -4.36
CA LEU A 2 19.60 -20.49 -5.52
C LEU A 2 18.19 -20.08 -5.07
N ALA A 3 17.68 -20.68 -4.00
CA ALA A 3 16.34 -20.40 -3.47
C ALA A 3 16.15 -18.93 -3.06
N ARG A 4 17.16 -18.30 -2.45
CA ARG A 4 17.08 -16.87 -2.07
C ARG A 4 17.06 -15.96 -3.29
N MET A 5 17.81 -16.29 -4.35
CA MET A 5 17.79 -15.54 -5.61
C MET A 5 16.44 -15.68 -6.31
N ALA A 6 15.89 -16.90 -6.36
CA ALA A 6 14.57 -17.15 -6.92
C ALA A 6 13.47 -16.36 -6.20
N LEU A 7 13.48 -16.32 -4.86
CA LEU A 7 12.56 -15.49 -4.08
C LEU A 7 12.69 -14.01 -4.43
N ASN A 8 13.90 -13.46 -4.44
CA ASN A 8 14.11 -12.05 -4.78
C ASN A 8 13.60 -11.70 -6.19
N CYS A 9 13.79 -12.57 -7.17
CA CYS A 9 13.30 -12.36 -8.54
C CYS A 9 11.77 -12.48 -8.64
N LEU A 10 11.17 -13.44 -7.93
CA LEU A 10 9.73 -13.73 -8.02
C LEU A 10 8.87 -12.81 -7.14
N CYS A 11 9.44 -12.19 -6.10
CA CYS A 11 8.73 -11.24 -5.25
C CYS A 11 8.54 -9.86 -5.90
N ILE A 12 9.26 -9.56 -6.97
CA ILE A 12 9.08 -8.32 -7.73
C ILE A 12 7.89 -8.52 -8.68
N PRO A 13 6.79 -7.75 -8.54
CA PRO A 13 5.68 -7.84 -9.47
C PRO A 13 6.14 -7.45 -10.88
N ALA A 14 5.73 -8.22 -11.89
CA ALA A 14 6.12 -7.98 -13.29
C ALA A 14 5.53 -6.67 -13.88
N MET A 15 4.60 -6.02 -13.18
CA MET A 15 3.88 -4.84 -13.65
C MET A 15 3.58 -3.87 -12.50
N SER A 16 3.58 -2.57 -12.80
CA SER A 16 3.24 -1.46 -11.88
C SER A 16 1.76 -1.35 -11.53
N ALA A 17 0.88 -2.19 -12.11
CA ALA A 17 -0.57 -2.08 -11.98
C ALA A 17 -1.07 -2.11 -10.52
N SER A 18 -0.36 -2.80 -9.63
CA SER A 18 -0.67 -2.82 -8.19
C SER A 18 -0.45 -1.44 -7.54
N ALA A 19 0.67 -0.79 -7.84
CA ALA A 19 1.00 0.56 -7.35
C ALA A 19 0.11 1.63 -7.99
N GLU A 20 -0.15 1.53 -9.30
CA GLU A 20 -1.04 2.46 -10.03
C GLU A 20 -2.49 2.40 -9.50
N ARG A 21 -2.99 1.20 -9.19
CA ARG A 21 -4.29 1.02 -8.55
C ARG A 21 -4.31 1.65 -7.16
N LEU A 22 -3.23 1.50 -6.39
CA LEU A 22 -3.08 2.12 -5.08
C LEU A 22 -3.23 3.64 -5.20
N PHE A 23 -2.39 4.28 -6.02
CA PHE A 23 -2.41 5.74 -6.23
C PHE A 23 -3.75 6.25 -6.75
N SER A 24 -4.37 5.51 -7.68
CA SER A 24 -5.70 5.85 -8.20
C SER A 24 -6.76 5.80 -7.09
N SER A 25 -6.70 4.80 -6.21
CA SER A 25 -7.63 4.68 -5.08
C SER A 25 -7.36 5.71 -3.98
N THR A 26 -6.09 6.09 -3.77
CA THR A 26 -5.68 7.09 -2.80
C THR A 26 -6.19 8.49 -3.17
N LYS A 27 -6.48 8.76 -4.46
CA LYS A 27 -7.17 9.98 -4.89
C LYS A 27 -8.51 10.20 -4.17
N HIS A 28 -9.23 9.13 -3.82
CA HIS A 28 -10.48 9.25 -3.03
C HIS A 28 -10.23 9.56 -1.56
N THR A 29 -9.06 9.20 -1.02
CA THR A 29 -8.62 9.60 0.32
C THR A 29 -8.14 11.06 0.34
N LEU A 30 -7.59 11.54 -0.79
CA LEU A 30 -7.07 12.90 -0.96
C LEU A 30 -8.16 13.93 -1.30
N SER A 31 -9.27 13.52 -1.94
CA SER A 31 -10.28 14.45 -2.47
C SER A 31 -11.56 14.52 -1.63
N ASP A 32 -12.03 15.76 -1.49
CA ASP A 32 -13.34 16.30 -1.04
C ASP A 32 -13.67 16.46 0.45
N GLN A 33 -13.11 15.66 1.38
CA GLN A 33 -13.41 15.83 2.82
C GLN A 33 -12.21 16.23 3.69
N ARG A 34 -10.97 16.09 3.20
CA ARG A 34 -9.74 16.30 3.99
C ARG A 34 -8.64 16.97 3.18
N SER A 35 -8.88 18.20 2.74
CA SER A 35 -8.01 19.00 1.85
C SER A 35 -6.63 19.40 2.40
N ARG A 36 -6.13 18.76 3.47
CA ARG A 36 -4.87 19.12 4.15
C ARG A 36 -4.12 17.94 4.78
N LEU A 37 -4.30 16.73 4.28
CA LEU A 37 -3.43 15.61 4.68
C LEU A 37 -2.09 15.74 3.94
N GLY A 38 -1.01 15.89 4.70
CA GLY A 38 0.35 15.85 4.14
C GLY A 38 0.64 14.50 3.48
N ASP A 39 1.61 14.49 2.58
CA ASP A 39 2.10 13.32 1.86
C ASP A 39 2.53 12.17 2.80
N GLU A 40 3.17 12.52 3.92
CA GLU A 40 3.57 11.55 4.96
C GLU A 40 2.36 10.87 5.61
N VAL A 41 1.31 11.64 5.91
CA VAL A 41 0.08 11.09 6.53
C VAL A 41 -0.66 10.20 5.53
N LEU A 42 -0.70 10.60 4.26
CA LEU A 42 -1.31 9.81 3.19
C LEU A 42 -0.60 8.46 3.02
N ARG A 43 0.74 8.47 3.04
CA ARG A 43 1.56 7.25 2.98
C ARG A 43 1.29 6.33 4.17
N ALA A 44 1.23 6.87 5.38
CA ALA A 44 0.94 6.10 6.59
C ALA A 44 -0.46 5.47 6.56
N VAL A 45 -1.47 6.21 6.11
CA VAL A 45 -2.85 5.71 5.99
C VAL A 45 -2.95 4.56 5.00
N GLU A 46 -2.34 4.68 3.82
CA GLU A 46 -2.38 3.60 2.83
C GLU A 46 -1.57 2.37 3.28
N CYS A 47 -0.48 2.59 4.04
CA CYS A 47 0.28 1.52 4.69
C CYS A 47 -0.56 0.77 5.72
N LEU A 48 -1.23 1.49 6.63
CA LEU A 48 -2.15 0.91 7.63
C LEU A 48 -3.29 0.12 6.96
N LYS A 49 -3.85 0.66 5.87
CA LYS A 49 -4.89 -0.02 5.10
C LYS A 49 -4.37 -1.29 4.43
N SER A 50 -3.15 -1.28 3.93
CA SER A 50 -2.47 -2.47 3.39
C SER A 50 -2.25 -3.54 4.46
N TRP A 51 -1.71 -3.15 5.63
CA TRP A 51 -1.49 -4.06 6.75
C TRP A 51 -2.78 -4.64 7.31
N SER A 52 -3.84 -3.84 7.39
CA SER A 52 -5.16 -4.32 7.79
C SER A 52 -5.71 -5.37 6.80
N ARG A 53 -5.53 -5.16 5.48
CA ARG A 53 -5.94 -6.15 4.47
C ARG A 53 -5.12 -7.44 4.54
N ALA A 54 -3.84 -7.33 4.88
CA ALA A 54 -2.95 -8.46 5.09
C ALA A 54 -3.12 -9.13 6.46
N GLN A 55 -4.07 -8.68 7.29
CA GLN A 55 -4.30 -9.17 8.65
C GLN A 55 -3.05 -9.11 9.54
N LEU A 56 -2.16 -8.14 9.29
CA LEU A 56 -0.93 -7.94 10.04
C LEU A 56 -1.15 -7.09 11.31
N ILE A 57 -2.30 -6.45 11.41
CA ILE A 57 -2.72 -5.62 12.55
C ILE A 57 -4.14 -6.01 12.95
N GLU A 58 -4.36 -6.17 14.25
CA GLU A 58 -5.71 -6.28 14.82
C GLU A 58 -6.39 -4.91 14.73
N LYS A 59 -7.66 -4.91 14.33
CA LYS A 59 -8.49 -3.74 14.53
C LYS A 59 -9.03 -3.83 15.95
N ASP A 60 -8.46 -3.03 16.86
CA ASP A 60 -9.14 -2.73 18.11
C ASP A 60 -10.51 -2.12 17.76
N VAL A 61 -11.55 -2.92 17.96
CA VAL A 61 -12.95 -2.49 17.93
C VAL A 61 -13.29 -1.86 19.27
#